data_AF-A0A838DWR4-F1
#
_entry.id   AF-A0A838DWR4-F1
#
_cell.length_a   1.000
_cell.length_b   1.000
_cell.length_c   1.000
_cell.angle_alpha   90.00
_cell.angle_beta   90.00
_cell.angle_gamma   90.00
#
_symmetry.space_group_name_H-M   'P 1'
#
loop_
_entity.id
_entity.type
_entity.pdbx_description
1 polymer ?
#
loop_
_entity_poly.entity_id
_entity_poly.type
_entity_poly.pdbx_seq_one_letter_code
_entity_poly.pdbx_strand_id
1 'polypeptide(L)'
;MKQSSLRVYMYLSIAAALVTMGVKFIGYFLTGSVGLFSDAAESVVNLVAAFVGLWALSLAERPADEEHTYGHTKSEYFSSGVEGALILVAALI
;
A
#
# COMPACT_ATOMS: atom_id res chain seq x y z
N MET A 1 -7.84 -21.26 -14.77
CA MET A 1 -8.20 -19.85 -14.48
C MET A 1 -7.02 -19.01 -14.93
N LYS A 2 -7.22 -18.14 -15.93
CA LYS A 2 -6.15 -17.29 -16.48
C LYS A 2 -5.78 -16.30 -15.37
N GLN A 3 -4.67 -16.53 -14.66
CA GLN A 3 -4.24 -15.64 -13.59
C GLN A 3 -4.00 -14.26 -14.22
N SER A 4 -4.94 -13.33 -14.03
CA SER A 4 -4.73 -11.95 -14.45
C SER A 4 -3.60 -11.41 -13.59
N SER A 5 -2.69 -10.67 -14.21
CA SER A 5 -1.51 -10.11 -13.53
C SER A 5 -1.98 -9.21 -12.39
N LEU A 6 -1.93 -9.71 -11.15
CA LEU A 6 -2.33 -8.98 -9.93
C LEU A 6 -1.54 -7.68 -9.78
N ARG A 7 -0.36 -7.61 -10.42
CA ARG A 7 0.47 -6.40 -10.54
C ARG A 7 -0.28 -5.19 -11.09
N VAL A 8 -1.20 -5.37 -12.05
CA VAL A 8 -1.97 -4.24 -12.62
C VAL A 8 -2.77 -3.53 -11.52
N TYR A 9 -3.40 -4.28 -10.62
CA TYR A 9 -4.16 -3.69 -9.52
C TYR A 9 -3.25 -2.99 -8.51
N MET A 10 -2.05 -3.50 -8.27
CA MET A 10 -1.05 -2.81 -7.42
C MET A 10 -0.57 -1.50 -8.03
N TYR A 11 -0.29 -1.46 -9.34
CA TYR A 11 0.06 -0.22 -10.04
C TYR A 11 -1.09 0.79 -10.02
N LEU A 12 -2.34 0.34 -10.19
CA LEU A 12 -3.52 1.19 -10.05
C LEU A 12 -3.67 1.72 -8.62
N SER A 13 -3.39 0.91 -7.60
CA SER A 13 -3.42 1.32 -6.20
C SER A 13 -2.38 2.41 -5.89
N ILE A 14 -1.14 2.22 -6.35
CA ILE A 14 -0.08 3.24 -6.20
C ILE A 14 -0.45 4.53 -6.94
N ALA A 15 -0.97 4.43 -8.17
CA ALA A 15 -1.42 5.59 -8.93
C ALA A 15 -2.55 6.35 -8.21
N ALA A 16 -3.53 5.63 -7.68
CA ALA A 16 -4.63 6.21 -6.89
C ALA A 16 -4.11 6.87 -5.60
N ALA A 17 -3.16 6.25 -4.90
CA ALA A 17 -2.53 6.81 -3.70
C ALA A 17 -1.77 8.12 -4.02
N LEU A 18 -1.01 8.16 -5.13
CA LEU A 18 -0.32 9.38 -5.57
C LEU A 18 -1.28 10.50 -5.95
N VAL A 19 -2.35 10.18 -6.68
CA VAL A 19 -3.37 11.17 -7.08
C VAL A 19 -4.09 11.73 -5.85
N THR A 20 -4.54 10.87 -4.93
CA THR A 20 -5.24 11.32 -3.72
C THR A 20 -4.32 12.12 -2.80
N MET A 21 -3.06 11.71 -2.63
CA MET A 21 -2.05 12.48 -1.90
C MET A 21 -1.85 13.87 -2.51
N GLY A 22 -1.70 13.96 -3.84
CA GLY A 22 -1.57 15.24 -4.55
C GLY A 22 -2.76 16.16 -4.32
N VAL A 23 -3.99 15.64 -4.46
CA VAL A 23 -5.22 16.42 -4.21
C VAL A 23 -5.28 16.93 -2.78
N LYS A 24 -4.95 16.09 -1.78
CA LYS A 24 -4.95 16.48 -0.36
C LYS A 24 -3.91 17.56 -0.07
N PHE A 25 -2.69 17.41 -0.58
CA PHE A 25 -1.65 18.43 -0.41
C PHE A 25 -2.02 19.77 -1.05
N ILE A 26 -2.60 19.74 -2.26
CA ILE A 26 -3.13 20.95 -2.91
C ILE A 26 -4.22 21.58 -2.04
N GLY A 27 -5.16 20.77 -1.54
CA GLY A 27 -6.19 21.22 -0.61
C GLY A 27 -5.60 21.86 0.65
N TYR A 28 -4.55 21.28 1.22
CA TYR A 28 -3.84 21.83 2.38
C TYR A 28 -3.23 23.20 2.07
N PHE A 29 -2.51 23.34 0.95
CA PHE A 29 -1.93 24.64 0.55
C PHE A 29 -2.99 25.73 0.32
N LEU A 30 -4.17 25.35 -0.19
CA LEU A 30 -5.26 26.29 -0.43
C LEU A 30 -6.00 26.70 0.85
N THR A 31 -6.12 25.78 1.83
CA THR A 31 -6.91 26.01 3.04
C THR A 31 -6.10 26.42 4.26
N GLY A 32 -4.80 26.09 4.31
CA GLY A 32 -3.96 26.28 5.49
C GLY A 32 -4.40 25.45 6.71
N SER A 33 -5.30 24.48 6.52
CA SER A 33 -5.91 23.73 7.62
C SER A 33 -4.97 22.66 8.18
N VAL A 34 -4.73 22.71 9.49
CA VAL A 34 -3.95 21.69 10.21
C VAL A 34 -4.64 20.31 10.16
N GLY A 35 -5.96 20.26 10.16
CA GLY A 35 -6.70 19.00 10.00
C GLY A 35 -6.50 18.38 8.61
N LEU A 36 -6.49 19.22 7.58
CA LEU A 36 -6.25 18.77 6.21
C LEU A 36 -4.77 18.39 5.97
N PHE A 37 -3.85 19.02 6.72
CA PHE A 37 -2.46 18.58 6.79
C PHE A 37 -2.33 17.18 7.39
N SER A 38 -3.04 16.89 8.48
CA SER A 38 -3.07 15.56 9.10
C SER A 38 -3.58 14.50 8.12
N ASP A 39 -4.68 14.79 7.42
CA ASP A 39 -5.25 13.91 6.41
C ASP A 39 -4.33 13.70 5.18
N ALA A 40 -3.57 14.74 4.81
CA ALA A 40 -2.52 14.66 3.79
C ALA A 40 -1.31 13.84 4.26
N ALA A 41 -0.90 13.97 5.53
CA ALA A 41 0.18 13.18 6.10
C ALA A 41 -0.18 11.69 6.17
N GLU A 42 -1.44 11.34 6.50
CA GLU A 42 -1.94 9.97 6.46
C GLU A 42 -1.80 9.33 5.07
N SER A 43 -1.98 10.11 4.00
CA SER A 43 -1.85 9.59 2.63
C SER A 43 -0.42 9.13 2.27
N VAL A 44 0.61 9.59 3.01
CA VAL A 44 1.98 9.05 2.90
C VAL A 44 2.03 7.61 3.41
N VAL A 45 1.37 7.32 4.52
CA VAL A 45 1.28 5.97 5.10
C VAL A 45 0.57 5.04 4.14
N ASN A 46 -0.52 5.49 3.51
CA ASN A 46 -1.24 4.72 2.49
C ASN A 46 -0.37 4.42 1.27
N LEU A 47 0.45 5.38 0.83
CA LEU A 47 1.40 5.16 -0.26
C LEU A 47 2.46 4.11 0.11
N VAL A 48 3.01 4.18 1.33
CA VAL A 48 3.96 3.18 1.84
C VAL A 48 3.32 1.79 1.90
N ALA A 49 2.08 1.69 2.39
CA ALA A 49 1.34 0.43 2.43
C ALA A 49 1.14 -0.16 1.02
N ALA A 50 0.80 0.66 0.03
CA ALA A 50 0.69 0.21 -1.37
C ALA A 50 2.01 -0.32 -1.93
N PHE A 51 3.15 0.30 -1.59
CA PHE A 51 4.48 -0.22 -1.96
C PHE A 51 4.82 -1.53 -1.25
N VAL A 52 4.50 -1.65 0.04
CA VAL A 52 4.67 -2.89 0.80
C VAL A 52 3.84 -4.01 0.19
N GLY A 53 2.60 -3.74 -0.24
CA GLY A 53 1.77 -4.69 -0.97
C GLY A 53 2.36 -5.11 -2.31
N LEU A 54 2.98 -4.19 -3.04
CA LEU A 54 3.62 -4.51 -4.31
C LEU A 54 4.87 -5.38 -4.09
N TRP A 55 5.63 -5.09 -3.03
CA TRP A 55 6.78 -5.88 -2.64
C TRP A 55 6.37 -7.28 -2.16
N ALA A 56 5.34 -7.39 -1.32
CA ALA A 56 4.79 -8.66 -0.86
C ALA A 56 4.23 -9.48 -2.03
N LEU A 57 3.51 -8.86 -2.97
CA LEU A 57 3.04 -9.53 -4.18
C LEU A 57 4.20 -10.00 -5.07
N SER A 58 5.24 -9.18 -5.21
CA SER A 58 6.45 -9.55 -5.94
C SER A 58 7.19 -10.73 -5.29
N LEU A 59 7.11 -10.85 -3.96
CA LEU A 59 7.62 -11.97 -3.20
C LEU A 59 6.72 -13.21 -3.33
N ALA A 60 5.39 -13.02 -3.37
CA ALA A 60 4.38 -14.07 -3.60
C ALA A 60 4.49 -14.72 -4.98
N GLU A 61 4.79 -13.90 -6.00
CA GLU A 61 4.92 -14.31 -7.40
C GLU A 61 6.29 -14.94 -7.72
N ARG A 62 7.23 -14.99 -6.76
CA ARG A 62 8.46 -15.76 -6.96
C ARG A 62 8.13 -17.26 -7.04
N PRO A 63 8.67 -17.98 -8.05
CA PRO A 63 8.40 -19.40 -8.25
C PRO A 63 8.87 -20.21 -7.04
N ALA A 64 8.24 -21.36 -6.81
CA ALA A 64 8.54 -22.23 -5.68
C ALA A 64 10.00 -22.70 -5.71
N ASP A 65 10.79 -22.33 -4.69
CA ASP A 65 12.13 -22.88 -4.41
C ASP A 65 12.02 -24.21 -3.65
N GLU A 66 13.08 -25.01 -3.71
CA GLU A 66 13.16 -26.39 -3.19
C GLU A 66 12.82 -26.53 -1.68
N GLU A 67 12.86 -25.44 -0.90
CA GLU A 67 12.45 -25.40 0.52
C GLU A 67 10.93 -25.19 0.76
N HIS A 68 10.15 -24.77 -0.25
CA HIS A 68 8.72 -24.42 -0.07
C HIS A 68 7.81 -25.10 -1.12
N THR A 69 7.56 -26.39 -0.91
CA THR A 69 6.77 -27.27 -1.80
C THR A 69 5.31 -26.82 -2.05
N TYR A 70 4.76 -25.92 -1.22
CA TYR A 70 3.37 -25.39 -1.35
C TYR A 70 3.28 -23.94 -1.89
N GLY A 71 4.41 -23.29 -2.19
CA GLY A 71 4.46 -21.92 -2.76
C GLY A 71 4.33 -20.77 -1.75
N HIS A 72 4.68 -19.54 -2.17
CA HIS A 72 4.68 -18.30 -1.36
C HIS A 72 3.31 -17.58 -1.29
N THR A 73 2.21 -18.31 -1.53
CA THR A 73 0.83 -17.80 -1.59
C THR A 73 0.34 -17.12 -0.29
N LYS A 74 1.05 -17.28 0.83
CA LYS A 74 0.70 -16.67 2.13
C LYS A 74 1.29 -15.27 2.37
N SER A 75 2.10 -14.74 1.47
CA SER A 75 2.79 -13.44 1.68
C SER A 75 1.88 -12.20 1.54
N GLU A 76 0.72 -12.30 0.89
CA GLU A 76 -0.30 -11.23 0.90
C GLU A 76 -0.76 -10.86 2.32
N TYR A 77 -0.93 -11.86 3.21
CA TYR A 77 -1.31 -11.61 4.60
C TYR A 77 -0.23 -10.83 5.37
N PHE A 78 1.03 -10.93 4.97
CA PHE A 78 2.10 -10.16 5.56
C PHE A 78 1.98 -8.67 5.19
N SER A 79 1.60 -8.36 3.94
CA SER A 79 1.29 -6.99 3.53
C SER A 79 0.14 -6.41 4.33
N SER A 80 -0.99 -7.12 4.43
CA SER A 80 -2.15 -6.64 5.18
C SER A 80 -1.84 -6.46 6.68
N GLY A 81 -0.96 -7.29 7.24
CA GLY A 81 -0.48 -7.15 8.61
C GLY A 81 0.40 -5.91 8.82
N VAL A 82 1.31 -5.62 7.89
CA VAL A 82 2.16 -4.41 7.94
C VAL A 82 1.32 -3.15 7.73
N GLU A 83 0.39 -3.16 6.77
CA GLU A 83 -0.54 -2.06 6.53
C GLU A 83 -1.41 -1.79 7.77
N GLY A 84 -1.99 -2.83 8.36
CA GLY A 84 -2.76 -2.70 9.60
C GLY A 84 -1.94 -2.13 10.76
N ALA A 85 -0.68 -2.53 10.91
CA ALA A 85 0.21 -1.97 11.92
C ALA A 85 0.53 -0.49 11.66
N LEU A 86 0.78 -0.11 10.40
CA LEU A 86 1.04 1.27 10.00
C LEU A 86 -0.19 2.16 10.26
N ILE A 87 -1.41 1.66 10.01
CA ILE A 87 -2.66 2.39 10.32
C ILE A 87 -2.81 2.59 11.83
N LEU A 88 -2.52 1.57 12.65
CA LEU A 88 -2.58 1.70 14.12
C LEU A 88 -1.58 2.74 14.64
N VAL A 89 -0.38 2.81 14.05
CA VAL A 89 0.60 3.83 14.38
C VAL A 89 0.10 5.22 13.95
N ALA A 90 -0.43 5.36 12.73
CA ALA A 90 -0.98 6.62 12.25
C ALA A 90 -2.15 7.11 13.11
N ALA A 91 -3.00 6.21 13.61
CA ALA A 91 -4.13 6.56 14.48
C ALA A 91 -3.73 7.05 15.88
N LEU A 92 -2.50 6.74 16.33
CA LEU A 92 -1.98 7.14 17.63
C LEU A 92 -1.26 8.50 17.60
N ILE A 93 -0.99 9.05 16.41
CA ILE A 93 -0.26 10.29 16.17
C ILE A 93 -1.25 11.36 15.69
#